data_AF-A0A923M3Q3-F1
#
_entry.id   AF-A0A923M3Q3-F1
#
_cell.length_a   1.000
_cell.length_b   1.000
_cell.length_c   1.000
_cell.angle_alpha   90.00
_cell.angle_beta   90.00
_cell.angle_gamma   90.00
#
_symmetry.space_group_name_H-M   'P 1'
#
loop_
_entity.id
_entity.type
_entity.pdbx_description
1 polymer ?
#
loop_
_entity_poly.entity_id
_entity_poly.type
_entity_poly.pdbx_seq_one_letter_code
_entity_poly.pdbx_strand_id
1 'polypeptide(L)'
;MSARDAWELASFVVTALGLPFAILFFAWEQRKERDNEDEEQYQLLSNAYNDFLKIVLANPDLHLRTNEPLPQPTTEQNERMLVIFDMLISLFERAYLVAYKPRMNEAEARRWNSWDDYMREWCRREDFHNALPLLLRGEDAAFQDYIRRIASEERGAIILPSSGATHG
;
A
#
# COMPACT_ATOMS: atom_id res chain seq x y z
N MET A 1 -4.46 22.96 -61.91
CA MET A 1 -5.31 22.44 -60.82
C MET A 1 -6.31 23.53 -60.47
N SER A 2 -7.60 23.22 -60.43
CA SER A 2 -8.57 24.21 -59.97
C SER A 2 -8.44 24.36 -58.44
N ALA A 3 -8.82 25.52 -57.90
CA ALA A 3 -8.77 25.75 -56.45
C ALA A 3 -9.59 24.71 -55.68
N ARG A 4 -10.67 24.19 -56.28
CA ARG A 4 -11.54 23.16 -55.71
C ARG A 4 -10.83 21.82 -55.57
N ASP A 5 -10.07 21.39 -56.59
CA ASP A 5 -9.32 20.12 -56.53
C ASP A 5 -8.27 20.14 -55.42
N ALA A 6 -7.65 21.32 -55.18
CA ALA A 6 -6.71 21.50 -54.09
C ALA A 6 -7.39 21.37 -52.71
N TRP A 7 -8.60 21.92 -52.55
CA TRP A 7 -9.39 21.78 -51.32
C TRP A 7 -9.90 20.36 -51.07
N GLU A 8 -10.30 19.64 -52.11
CA GLU A 8 -10.72 18.23 -52.01
C GLU A 8 -9.53 17.31 -51.66
N LEU A 9 -8.36 17.51 -52.28
CA LEU A 9 -7.15 16.77 -51.91
C LEU A 9 -6.73 17.04 -50.46
N ALA A 10 -6.81 18.31 -50.02
CA ALA A 10 -6.49 18.69 -48.65
C ALA A 10 -7.42 18.02 -47.63
N SER A 11 -8.73 17.92 -47.91
CA SER A 11 -9.67 17.24 -47.03
C SER A 11 -9.39 15.73 -46.94
N PHE A 12 -9.03 15.09 -48.05
CA PHE A 12 -8.62 13.68 -48.04
C PHE A 12 -7.33 13.46 -47.25
N VAL A 13 -6.33 14.34 -47.39
CA VAL A 13 -5.08 14.26 -46.62
C VAL A 13 -5.35 14.44 -45.12
N VAL A 14 -6.14 15.45 -44.74
CA VAL A 14 -6.50 15.69 -43.33
C VAL A 14 -7.30 14.53 -42.76
N THR A 15 -8.22 13.93 -43.52
CA THR A 15 -9.02 12.80 -43.01
C THR A 15 -8.17 11.52 -42.92
N ALA A 16 -7.36 11.24 -43.94
CA ALA A 16 -6.55 10.03 -44.01
C ALA A 16 -5.36 10.05 -43.03
N LEU A 17 -4.79 11.22 -42.72
CA LEU A 17 -3.66 11.35 -41.78
C LEU A 17 -4.11 11.82 -40.39
N GLY A 18 -5.10 12.71 -40.33
CA GLY A 18 -5.54 13.34 -39.08
C GLY A 18 -6.23 12.37 -38.14
N LEU A 19 -7.08 11.46 -38.64
CA LEU A 19 -7.74 10.48 -37.77
C LEU A 19 -6.74 9.45 -37.20
N PRO A 20 -5.85 8.82 -38.00
CA PRO A 20 -4.80 7.96 -37.44
C PRO A 20 -3.87 8.71 -36.48
N PHE A 21 -3.49 9.94 -36.80
CA PHE A 21 -2.66 10.75 -35.91
C PHE A 21 -3.37 11.05 -34.59
N ALA A 22 -4.67 11.39 -34.61
CA ALA A 22 -5.45 11.62 -33.42
C ALA A 22 -5.56 10.36 -32.54
N ILE A 23 -5.77 9.19 -33.15
CA ILE A 23 -5.79 7.90 -32.42
C ILE A 23 -4.43 7.61 -31.78
N LEU A 24 -3.33 7.79 -32.52
CA LEU A 24 -1.98 7.58 -32.01
C LEU A 24 -1.64 8.55 -30.87
N PHE A 25 -1.98 9.82 -31.04
CA PHE A 25 -1.77 10.84 -30.02
C PHE A 25 -2.57 10.53 -28.75
N PHE A 26 -3.85 10.18 -28.89
CA PHE A 26 -4.70 9.80 -27.77
C PHE A 26 -4.19 8.56 -27.04
N ALA A 27 -3.73 7.53 -27.77
CA ALA A 27 -3.14 6.34 -27.16
C ALA A 27 -1.83 6.64 -26.42
N TRP A 28 -1.02 7.58 -26.93
CA TRP A 28 0.20 8.04 -26.26
C TRP A 28 -0.11 8.85 -25.00
N GLU A 29 -1.07 9.76 -25.07
CA GLU A 29 -1.54 10.56 -23.94
C GLU A 29 -2.14 9.68 -22.84
N GLN A 30 -3.00 8.73 -23.19
CA GLN A 30 -3.59 7.79 -22.23
C GLN A 30 -2.54 6.90 -21.55
N ARG A 31 -1.47 6.52 -22.25
CA ARG A 31 -0.36 5.79 -21.63
C ARG A 31 0.40 6.68 -20.64
N LYS A 32 0.66 7.93 -21.00
CA LYS A 32 1.34 8.89 -20.14
C LYS A 32 0.51 9.25 -18.90
N GLU A 33 -0.81 9.39 -19.04
CA GLU A 33 -1.71 9.62 -17.90
C GLU A 33 -1.66 8.47 -16.90
N ARG A 34 -1.69 7.21 -17.37
CA ARG A 34 -1.55 6.04 -16.49
C ARG A 34 -0.22 6.01 -15.75
N ASP A 35 0.87 6.30 -16.46
CA ASP A 35 2.20 6.36 -15.84
C ASP A 35 2.25 7.47 -14.76
N ASN A 36 1.62 8.62 -14.99
CA ASN A 36 1.50 9.71 -14.01
C ASN A 36 0.63 9.31 -12.80
N GLU A 37 -0.54 8.70 -13.02
CA GLU A 37 -1.44 8.24 -11.94
C GLU A 37 -0.73 7.25 -11.00
N ASP A 38 0.04 6.31 -11.57
CA ASP A 38 0.84 5.35 -10.82
C ASP A 38 1.93 6.05 -9.97
N GLU A 39 2.54 7.11 -10.49
CA GLU A 39 3.51 7.93 -9.75
C GLU A 39 2.87 8.73 -8.61
N GLU A 40 1.68 9.29 -8.82
CA GLU A 40 0.94 10.03 -7.78
C GLU A 40 0.54 9.13 -6.61
N GLN A 41 0.03 7.92 -6.91
CA GLN A 41 -0.29 6.92 -5.90
C GLN A 41 0.94 6.53 -5.06
N TYR A 42 2.08 6.35 -5.72
CA TYR A 42 3.34 6.05 -5.05
C TYR A 42 3.80 7.20 -4.14
N GLN A 43 3.71 8.45 -4.61
CA GLN A 43 4.03 9.62 -3.79
C GLN A 43 3.13 9.72 -2.56
N LEU A 44 1.83 9.42 -2.70
CA LEU A 44 0.89 9.43 -1.59
C LEU A 44 1.24 8.38 -0.51
N LEU A 45 1.58 7.16 -0.91
CA LEU A 45 2.06 6.12 0.01
C LEU A 45 3.37 6.51 0.70
N SER A 46 4.32 7.07 -0.07
CA SER A 46 5.60 7.55 0.46
C SER A 46 5.43 8.68 1.49
N ASN A 47 4.51 9.61 1.23
CA ASN A 47 4.19 10.68 2.17
C ASN A 47 3.57 10.14 3.46
N ALA A 48 2.60 9.22 3.35
CA ALA A 48 1.99 8.58 4.51
C ALA A 48 3.00 7.81 5.37
N TYR A 49 3.96 7.12 4.73
CA TYR A 49 5.08 6.50 5.42
C TYR A 49 5.98 7.50 6.15
N ASN A 50 6.37 8.59 5.49
CA ASN A 50 7.17 9.64 6.13
C ASN A 50 6.46 10.27 7.33
N ASP A 51 5.14 10.46 7.24
CA ASP A 51 4.35 10.98 8.35
C ASP A 51 4.27 9.98 9.51
N PHE A 52 4.14 8.69 9.24
CA PHE A 52 4.28 7.64 10.25
C PHE A 52 5.66 7.68 10.94
N LEU A 53 6.74 7.83 10.17
CA LEU A 53 8.09 7.93 10.73
C LEU A 53 8.28 9.15 11.64
N LYS A 54 7.63 10.29 11.33
CA LYS A 54 7.63 11.46 12.22
C LYS A 54 6.94 11.16 13.55
N ILE A 55 5.85 10.38 13.54
CA ILE A 55 5.17 9.94 14.77
C ILE A 55 6.09 9.03 15.57
N VAL A 56 6.72 8.04 14.94
CA VAL A 56 7.70 7.16 15.60
C VAL A 56 8.84 7.99 16.22
N LEU A 57 9.35 8.99 15.50
CA LEU A 57 10.41 9.89 15.98
C LEU A 57 9.97 10.75 17.18
N ALA A 58 8.69 11.15 17.21
CA ALA A 58 8.11 11.93 18.30
C ALA A 58 7.79 11.09 19.55
N ASN A 59 7.83 9.76 19.45
CA ASN A 59 7.55 8.83 20.55
C ASN A 59 8.76 7.91 20.83
N PRO A 60 9.96 8.47 21.11
CA PRO A 60 11.18 7.68 21.23
C PRO A 60 11.17 6.75 22.44
N ASP A 61 10.40 7.09 23.49
CA ASP A 61 10.24 6.30 24.71
C ASP A 61 9.55 4.95 24.48
N LEU A 62 8.85 4.77 23.35
CA LEU A 62 8.15 3.53 23.01
C LEU A 62 9.05 2.50 22.30
N HIS A 63 10.30 2.86 22.00
CA HIS A 63 11.29 2.00 21.35
C HIS A 63 10.77 1.36 20.03
N LEU A 64 9.93 2.08 19.27
CA LEU A 64 9.26 1.56 18.07
C LEU A 64 10.20 1.25 16.89
N ARG A 65 11.45 1.70 16.94
CA ARG A 65 12.47 1.43 15.92
C ARG A 65 13.24 0.13 16.19
N THR A 66 13.30 -0.33 17.43
CA THR A 66 13.98 -1.58 17.77
C THR A 66 13.05 -2.76 17.53
N ASN A 67 13.60 -3.91 17.13
CA ASN A 67 12.79 -5.14 17.01
C ASN A 67 12.40 -5.72 18.38
N GLU A 68 13.04 -5.26 19.45
CA GLU A 68 12.70 -5.66 20.81
C GLU A 68 11.54 -4.80 21.35
N PRO A 69 10.50 -5.42 21.93
CA PRO A 69 9.44 -4.72 22.64
C PRO A 69 9.98 -3.91 23.81
N LEU A 70 9.25 -2.84 24.18
CA LEU A 70 9.56 -2.09 25.39
C LEU A 70 9.35 -2.98 26.63
N PRO A 71 10.35 -3.14 27.52
CA PRO A 71 10.16 -3.92 28.74
C PRO A 71 9.28 -3.17 29.73
N GLN A 72 8.19 -3.81 30.19
CA GLN A 72 7.25 -3.29 31.19
C GLN A 72 6.68 -1.89 30.86
N PRO A 73 5.97 -1.73 29.74
CA PRO A 73 5.36 -0.47 29.34
C PRO A 73 4.34 0.01 30.39
N THR A 74 4.28 1.32 30.62
CA THR A 74 3.19 1.92 31.42
C THR A 74 1.85 1.80 30.68
N THR A 75 0.74 1.97 31.40
CA THR A 75 -0.61 1.97 30.76
C THR A 75 -0.70 3.00 29.64
N GLU A 76 -0.20 4.22 29.86
CA GLU A 76 -0.18 5.28 28.85
C GLU A 76 0.65 4.89 27.62
N GLN A 77 1.81 4.26 27.83
CA GLN A 77 2.66 3.79 26.73
C GLN A 77 1.98 2.69 25.92
N ASN A 78 1.28 1.76 26.58
CA ASN A 78 0.48 0.74 25.89
C ASN A 78 -0.62 1.35 25.04
N GLU A 79 -1.36 2.33 25.57
CA GLU A 79 -2.41 3.03 24.83
C GLU A 79 -1.85 3.76 23.61
N ARG A 80 -0.74 4.51 23.76
CA ARG A 80 -0.06 5.17 22.65
C ARG A 80 0.43 4.17 21.60
N MET A 81 1.02 3.06 22.02
CA MET A 81 1.49 2.01 21.11
C MET A 81 0.34 1.39 20.32
N LEU A 82 -0.79 1.07 20.96
CA LEU A 82 -1.95 0.52 20.27
C LEU A 82 -2.49 1.47 19.20
N VAL A 83 -2.58 2.78 19.50
CA VAL A 83 -2.99 3.78 18.51
C VAL A 83 -1.97 3.86 17.35
N ILE A 84 -0.67 3.82 17.65
CA ILE A 84 0.36 3.86 16.60
C ILE A 84 0.34 2.59 15.75
N PHE A 85 0.08 1.42 16.35
CA PHE A 85 -0.07 0.17 15.61
C PHE A 85 -1.32 0.16 14.74
N ASP A 86 -2.41 0.75 15.20
CA ASP A 86 -3.64 0.94 14.41
C ASP A 86 -3.38 1.81 13.17
N MET A 87 -2.67 2.94 13.35
CA MET A 87 -2.22 3.79 12.24
C MET A 87 -1.33 3.03 11.24
N LEU A 88 -0.44 2.16 11.75
CA LEU A 88 0.45 1.36 10.92
C LEU A 88 -0.32 0.31 10.11
N ILE A 89 -1.31 -0.35 10.72
CA ILE A 89 -2.19 -1.32 10.05
C ILE A 89 -2.99 -0.64 8.94
N SER A 90 -3.56 0.54 9.20
CA SER A 90 -4.22 1.35 8.17
C SER A 90 -3.29 1.73 7.00
N LEU A 91 -2.01 2.02 7.28
CA LEU A 91 -1.00 2.29 6.24
C LEU A 91 -0.71 1.04 5.42
N PHE A 92 -0.57 -0.11 6.06
CA PHE A 92 -0.33 -1.39 5.40
C PHE A 92 -1.50 -1.83 4.54
N GLU A 93 -2.73 -1.68 5.02
CA GLU A 93 -3.94 -1.97 4.23
C GLU A 93 -3.94 -1.12 2.96
N ARG A 94 -3.70 0.19 3.09
CA ARG A 94 -3.64 1.08 1.92
C ARG A 94 -2.53 0.70 0.95
N ALA A 95 -1.34 0.36 1.46
CA ALA A 95 -0.25 -0.12 0.63
C ALA A 95 -0.63 -1.42 -0.11
N TYR A 96 -1.31 -2.35 0.56
CA TYR A 96 -1.83 -3.57 -0.05
C TYR A 96 -2.84 -3.26 -1.16
N LEU A 97 -3.88 -2.48 -0.87
CA LEU A 97 -4.94 -2.17 -1.84
C LEU A 97 -4.44 -1.42 -3.09
N VAL A 98 -3.40 -0.58 -2.94
CA VAL A 98 -2.87 0.24 -4.03
C VAL A 98 -1.74 -0.45 -4.79
N ALA A 99 -0.80 -1.08 -4.09
CA ALA A 99 0.42 -1.60 -4.69
C ALA A 99 0.37 -3.11 -4.97
N TYR A 100 -0.46 -3.89 -4.25
CA TYR A 100 -0.51 -5.33 -4.45
C TYR A 100 -1.36 -5.72 -5.68
N LYS A 101 -0.80 -6.60 -6.51
CA LYS A 101 -1.42 -7.19 -7.69
C LYS A 101 -1.00 -8.66 -7.76
N PRO A 102 -1.91 -9.61 -8.10
CA PRO A 102 -1.54 -11.01 -8.27
C PRO A 102 -0.49 -11.25 -9.37
N ARG A 103 -0.42 -10.35 -10.36
CA ARG A 103 0.59 -10.35 -11.41
C ARG A 103 1.20 -8.96 -11.49
N MET A 104 2.50 -8.88 -11.30
CA MET A 104 3.28 -7.64 -11.32
C MET A 104 4.38 -7.74 -12.37
N ASN A 105 4.72 -6.62 -12.99
CA ASN A 105 5.98 -6.48 -13.71
C ASN A 105 7.15 -6.30 -12.72
N GLU A 106 8.40 -6.26 -13.22
CA GLU A 106 9.59 -6.18 -12.36
C GLU A 106 9.62 -4.91 -11.49
N ALA A 107 9.17 -3.76 -12.02
CA ALA A 107 9.17 -2.51 -11.29
C ALA A 107 8.11 -2.49 -10.17
N GLU A 108 6.90 -2.97 -10.46
CA GLU A 108 5.82 -3.14 -9.49
C GLU A 108 6.23 -4.11 -8.38
N ALA A 109 6.80 -5.27 -8.74
CA ALA A 109 7.28 -6.26 -7.78
C ALA A 109 8.36 -5.70 -6.86
N ARG A 110 9.32 -4.92 -7.40
CA ARG A 110 10.35 -4.27 -6.58
C ARG A 110 9.75 -3.31 -5.56
N ARG A 111 8.75 -2.51 -5.94
CA ARG A 111 8.05 -1.58 -5.02
C ARG A 111 7.25 -2.33 -3.97
N TRP A 112 6.56 -3.40 -4.36
CA TRP A 112 5.81 -4.23 -3.45
C TRP A 112 6.70 -4.92 -2.43
N ASN A 113 7.84 -5.45 -2.84
CA ASN A 113 8.77 -6.14 -1.96
C ASN A 113 9.24 -5.23 -0.80
N SER A 114 9.43 -3.93 -1.03
CA SER A 114 9.76 -3.00 0.05
C SER A 114 8.65 -2.88 1.10
N TRP A 115 7.38 -2.93 0.67
CA TRP A 115 6.24 -2.95 1.59
C TRP A 115 6.08 -4.31 2.28
N ASP A 116 6.25 -5.41 1.56
CA ASP A 116 6.20 -6.76 2.13
C ASP A 116 7.27 -6.95 3.22
N ASP A 117 8.52 -6.57 2.92
CA ASP A 117 9.62 -6.62 3.87
C ASP A 117 9.31 -5.78 5.12
N TYR A 118 8.73 -4.60 4.93
CA TYR A 118 8.38 -3.73 6.05
C TYR A 118 7.26 -4.33 6.92
N MET A 119 6.21 -4.91 6.32
CA MET A 119 5.18 -5.62 7.07
C MET A 119 5.75 -6.83 7.83
N ARG A 120 6.66 -7.58 7.20
CA ARG A 120 7.33 -8.73 7.83
C ARG A 120 8.18 -8.32 9.02
N GLU A 121 8.94 -7.23 8.91
CA GLU A 121 9.73 -6.68 10.03
C GLU A 121 8.86 -6.39 11.25
N TRP A 122 7.71 -5.73 11.05
CA TRP A 122 6.77 -5.47 12.14
C TRP A 122 6.13 -6.75 12.70
N CYS A 123 5.80 -7.71 11.83
CA CYS A 123 5.29 -9.01 12.27
C CYS A 123 6.28 -9.83 13.11
N ARG A 124 7.59 -9.56 13.00
CA ARG A 124 8.62 -10.17 13.87
C ARG A 124 8.62 -9.58 15.28
N ARG A 125 8.03 -8.41 15.48
CA ARG A 125 7.97 -7.73 16.78
C ARG A 125 6.83 -8.33 17.63
N GLU A 126 7.13 -8.71 18.86
CA GLU A 126 6.22 -9.51 19.69
C GLU A 126 4.92 -8.80 20.08
N ASP A 127 5.05 -7.57 20.56
CA ASP A 127 3.93 -6.72 20.98
C ASP A 127 2.99 -6.42 19.81
N PHE A 128 3.54 -6.14 18.62
CA PHE A 128 2.78 -5.96 17.40
C PHE A 128 2.06 -7.25 16.98
N HIS A 129 2.79 -8.37 16.90
CA HIS A 129 2.22 -9.68 16.55
C HIS A 129 1.06 -10.08 17.47
N ASN A 130 1.22 -9.87 18.78
CA ASN A 130 0.19 -10.18 19.77
C ASN A 130 -1.01 -9.24 19.71
N ALA A 131 -0.83 -8.01 19.18
CA ALA A 131 -1.91 -7.06 18.97
C ALA A 131 -2.70 -7.30 17.67
N LEU A 132 -2.14 -8.00 16.67
CA LEU A 132 -2.78 -8.26 15.37
C LEU A 132 -4.24 -8.76 15.46
N PRO A 133 -4.62 -9.71 16.34
CA PRO A 133 -6.02 -10.12 16.53
C PRO A 133 -7.02 -8.99 16.80
N LEU A 134 -6.57 -7.96 17.50
CA LEU A 134 -7.37 -6.79 17.82
C LEU A 134 -7.35 -5.79 16.66
N LEU A 135 -6.15 -5.52 16.13
CA LEU A 135 -5.91 -4.50 15.12
C LEU A 135 -6.54 -4.85 13.76
N LEU A 136 -6.64 -6.13 13.41
CA LEU A 136 -7.19 -6.57 12.11
C LEU A 136 -8.72 -6.59 12.05
N ARG A 137 -9.41 -6.06 13.06
CA ARG A 137 -10.88 -6.08 13.10
C ARG A 137 -11.44 -4.93 12.27
N GLY A 138 -12.10 -5.26 11.17
CA GLY A 138 -12.76 -4.27 10.31
C GLY A 138 -11.96 -3.92 9.05
N GLU A 139 -10.72 -4.36 8.96
CA GLU A 139 -9.85 -4.22 7.78
C GLU A 139 -10.35 -5.09 6.60
N ASP A 140 -9.86 -4.83 5.39
CA ASP A 140 -10.14 -5.64 4.21
C ASP A 140 -9.79 -7.12 4.39
N ALA A 141 -10.68 -8.02 3.97
CA ALA A 141 -10.52 -9.45 4.19
C ALA A 141 -9.28 -10.03 3.48
N ALA A 142 -8.94 -9.57 2.27
CA ALA A 142 -7.78 -10.06 1.55
C ALA A 142 -6.47 -9.57 2.19
N PHE A 143 -6.45 -8.32 2.67
CA PHE A 143 -5.34 -7.80 3.47
C PHE A 143 -5.20 -8.56 4.80
N GLN A 144 -6.29 -8.83 5.52
CA GLN A 144 -6.25 -9.60 6.76
C GLN A 144 -5.64 -10.99 6.54
N ASP A 145 -6.02 -11.70 5.48
CA ASP A 145 -5.47 -13.00 5.15
C ASP A 145 -3.98 -12.91 4.78
N TYR A 146 -3.61 -11.86 4.05
CA TYR A 146 -2.21 -11.59 3.70
C TYR A 146 -1.34 -11.40 4.94
N ILE A 147 -1.72 -10.49 5.83
CA ILE A 147 -0.90 -10.13 6.99
C ILE A 147 -0.88 -11.25 8.04
N ARG A 148 -1.98 -12.00 8.21
CA ARG A 148 -1.99 -13.21 9.06
C ARG A 148 -1.04 -14.27 8.54
N ARG A 149 -0.99 -14.47 7.22
CA ARG A 149 -0.08 -15.43 6.60
C ARG A 149 1.38 -15.04 6.87
N ILE A 150 1.80 -13.81 6.55
CA ILE A 150 3.19 -13.40 6.79
C ILE A 150 3.52 -13.37 8.29
N ALA A 151 2.60 -12.98 9.16
CA ALA A 151 2.79 -13.05 10.60
C ALA A 151 3.06 -14.50 11.07
N SER A 152 2.30 -15.45 10.52
CA SER A 152 2.51 -16.88 10.81
C SER A 152 3.82 -17.43 10.26
N GLU A 153 4.30 -16.92 9.12
CA GLU A 153 5.59 -17.30 8.53
C GLU A 153 6.76 -16.80 9.39
N GLU A 154 6.66 -15.60 9.97
CA GLU A 154 7.75 -14.98 10.74
C GLU A 154 7.82 -15.44 12.21
N ARG A 155 6.68 -15.73 12.87
CA ARG A 155 6.62 -16.09 14.32
C ARG A 155 5.85 -17.38 14.65
N GLY A 156 5.22 -18.04 13.69
CA GLY A 156 4.31 -19.16 13.93
C GLY A 156 2.86 -18.70 14.15
N ALA A 157 1.93 -19.65 14.32
CA ALA A 157 0.49 -19.34 14.30
C ALA A 157 0.06 -18.28 15.33
N ILE A 158 -0.73 -17.30 14.88
CA ILE A 158 -1.38 -16.31 15.76
C ILE A 158 -2.39 -17.05 16.65
N ILE A 159 -2.08 -17.17 17.94
CA ILE A 159 -3.00 -17.75 18.91
C ILE A 159 -4.00 -16.66 19.31
N LEU A 160 -5.21 -16.72 18.74
CA LEU A 160 -6.34 -15.94 19.26
C LEU A 160 -6.61 -16.41 20.70
N PRO A 161 -6.67 -15.51 21.70
CA PRO A 161 -7.13 -15.91 23.02
C PRO A 161 -8.57 -16.39 22.89
N SER A 162 -8.79 -17.69 23.15
CA SER A 162 -10.11 -18.30 23.19
C SER A 162 -10.95 -17.53 24.21
N SER A 163 -12.01 -16.88 23.73
CA SER A 163 -13.00 -16.28 24.63
C SER A 163 -13.50 -17.38 25.56
N GLY A 164 -13.28 -17.20 26.86
CA GLY A 164 -13.56 -18.20 27.87
C GLY A 164 -15.03 -18.61 27.84
N ALA A 165 -15.29 -19.87 27.51
CA ALA A 165 -16.54 -20.52 27.87
C ALA A 165 -16.41 -21.00 29.33
N THR A 166 -16.61 -20.10 30.28
CA THR A 166 -17.17 -20.48 31.58
C THR A 166 -18.67 -20.64 31.40
N HIS A 167 -19.19 -21.86 31.53
CA HIS A 167 -20.49 -22.17 32.16
C HIS A 167 -20.71 -23.69 32.15
N GLY A 168 -20.89 -24.27 33.33
CA GLY A 168 -21.38 -25.64 33.53
C GLY A 168 -20.54 -26.46 34.49
#